data_AF-A0A1E4G294-F1
#
_entry.id   AF-A0A1E4G294-F1
#
_cell.length_a   1.000
_cell.length_b   1.000
_cell.length_c   1.000
_cell.angle_alpha   90.00
_cell.angle_beta   90.00
_cell.angle_gamma   90.00
#
_symmetry.space_group_name_H-M   'P 1'
#
loop_
_entity.id
_entity.type
_entity.pdbx_description
1 polymer ?
#
loop_
_entity_poly.entity_id
_entity_poly.type
_entity_poly.pdbx_seq_one_letter_code
_entity_poly.pdbx_strand_id
1 'polypeptide(L)'
;MRNLLFVLLLSLPALALPSAEEVVTKLYRTHLKTQDMRKTVAQNGRCFTPEFLELLEKALSKPEANIDIFTHRKESMSDFELGPTTIQGNQAQVHVEIWTGGRVGLQKGEPEKATLYLITVNDGVGLQVNDIQFTTTRPRFKVADFLRGL
;
A
#
# COMPACT_ATOMS: atom_id res chain seq x y z
N MET A 1 18.24 -50.80 -28.83
CA MET A 1 18.29 -50.00 -27.60
C MET A 1 19.49 -49.07 -27.68
N ARG A 2 19.29 -47.76 -27.78
CA ARG A 2 20.37 -46.77 -27.75
C ARG A 2 19.82 -45.45 -27.25
N ASN A 3 20.40 -44.98 -26.15
CA ASN A 3 20.06 -43.79 -25.37
C ASN A 3 20.17 -42.49 -26.18
N LEU A 4 19.34 -41.49 -25.85
CA LEU A 4 19.73 -40.09 -25.61
C LEU A 4 18.51 -39.33 -25.02
N LEU A 5 18.52 -39.09 -23.70
CA LEU A 5 18.66 -37.76 -23.05
C LEU A 5 17.54 -36.76 -23.40
N PHE A 6 16.58 -36.53 -22.49
CA PHE A 6 16.63 -35.49 -21.44
C PHE A 6 16.75 -34.06 -22.00
N VAL A 7 15.61 -33.41 -22.23
CA VAL A 7 15.43 -31.98 -21.90
C VAL A 7 13.98 -31.78 -21.45
N LEU A 8 13.68 -32.14 -20.20
CA LEU A 8 12.53 -31.58 -19.51
C LEU A 8 12.96 -30.18 -19.05
N LEU A 9 12.64 -29.16 -19.84
CA LEU A 9 12.76 -27.76 -19.42
C LEU A 9 11.80 -27.55 -18.26
N LEU A 10 12.33 -27.70 -17.04
CA LEU A 10 11.74 -27.14 -15.83
C LEU A 10 11.72 -25.63 -16.00
N SER A 11 10.63 -25.09 -16.53
CA SER A 11 10.28 -23.69 -16.37
C SER A 11 9.93 -23.49 -14.89
N LEU A 12 10.97 -23.34 -14.06
CA LEU A 12 10.80 -22.69 -12.76
C LEU A 12 10.11 -21.35 -13.06
N PRO A 13 8.93 -21.05 -12.49
CA PRO A 13 8.43 -19.69 -12.56
C PRO A 13 9.46 -18.85 -11.82
N ALA A 14 10.22 -18.05 -12.58
CA ALA A 14 10.96 -16.95 -11.99
C ALA A 14 9.90 -16.16 -11.20
N LEU A 15 10.04 -16.14 -9.88
CA LEU A 15 9.18 -15.35 -8.99
C LEU A 15 9.31 -13.90 -9.42
N ALA A 16 8.41 -13.46 -10.30
CA ALA A 16 8.33 -12.08 -10.71
C ALA A 16 8.05 -11.26 -9.46
N LEU A 17 8.85 -10.22 -9.25
CA LEU A 17 8.61 -9.27 -8.18
C LEU A 17 7.25 -8.60 -8.41
N PRO A 18 6.46 -8.36 -7.35
CA PRO A 18 5.15 -7.75 -7.52
C PRO A 18 5.29 -6.34 -8.10
N SER A 19 4.36 -5.97 -8.98
CA SER A 19 4.27 -4.61 -9.51
C SER A 19 3.89 -3.61 -8.41
N ALA A 20 4.08 -2.31 -8.67
CA ALA A 20 3.67 -1.26 -7.74
C ALA A 20 2.17 -1.36 -7.41
N GLU A 21 1.35 -1.58 -8.43
CA GLU A 21 -0.09 -1.77 -8.34
C GLU A 21 -0.47 -3.01 -7.53
N GLU A 22 0.27 -4.11 -7.68
CA GLU A 22 0.03 -5.33 -6.90
C GLU A 22 0.32 -5.11 -5.41
N VAL A 23 1.42 -4.41 -5.09
CA VAL A 23 1.76 -4.03 -3.71
C VAL A 23 0.65 -3.17 -3.10
N VAL A 24 0.22 -2.12 -3.80
CA VAL A 24 -0.83 -1.21 -3.32
C VAL A 24 -2.19 -1.90 -3.25
N THR A 25 -2.56 -2.69 -4.26
CA THR A 25 -3.82 -3.47 -4.28
C THR A 25 -3.87 -4.42 -3.09
N LYS A 26 -2.79 -5.14 -2.81
CA LYS A 26 -2.73 -6.06 -1.67
C LYS A 26 -2.92 -5.30 -0.36
N LEU A 27 -2.21 -4.18 -0.18
CA LEU A 27 -2.33 -3.34 1.00
C LEU A 27 -3.78 -2.87 1.24
N TYR A 28 -4.40 -2.23 0.25
CA TYR A 28 -5.75 -1.69 0.39
C TYR A 28 -6.84 -2.77 0.46
N ARG A 29 -6.66 -3.93 -0.20
CA ARG A 29 -7.57 -5.08 -0.02
C ARG A 29 -7.51 -5.64 1.40
N THR A 30 -6.31 -5.77 1.97
CA THR A 30 -6.19 -6.19 3.37
C THR A 30 -6.82 -5.17 4.29
N HIS A 31 -6.61 -3.87 4.05
CA HIS A 31 -7.20 -2.82 4.87
C HIS A 31 -8.73 -2.83 4.79
N LEU A 32 -9.30 -2.90 3.57
CA LEU A 32 -10.73 -3.02 3.34
C LEU A 32 -11.36 -4.22 4.08
N LYS A 33 -10.64 -5.35 4.15
CA LYS A 33 -11.11 -6.55 4.84
C LYS A 33 -11.02 -6.42 6.36
N THR A 34 -9.98 -5.78 6.87
CA THR A 34 -9.68 -5.79 8.31
C THR A 34 -10.26 -4.58 9.05
N GLN A 35 -10.38 -3.43 8.38
CA GLN A 35 -10.78 -2.14 8.96
C GLN A 35 -9.97 -1.79 10.22
N ASP A 36 -8.72 -2.27 10.28
CA ASP A 36 -7.86 -2.23 11.45
C ASP A 36 -6.42 -2.00 11.00
N MET A 37 -5.87 -0.85 11.38
CA MET A 37 -4.52 -0.46 10.99
C MET A 37 -3.46 -1.45 11.52
N ARG A 38 -3.59 -1.94 12.76
CA ARG A 38 -2.61 -2.86 13.36
C ARG A 38 -2.57 -4.17 12.60
N LYS A 39 -3.74 -4.73 12.29
CA LYS A 39 -3.85 -5.97 11.50
C LYS A 39 -3.35 -5.77 10.07
N THR A 40 -3.66 -4.62 9.48
CA THR A 40 -3.20 -4.26 8.12
C THR A 40 -1.67 -4.22 8.06
N VAL A 41 -1.04 -3.51 8.99
CA VAL A 41 0.42 -3.39 9.08
C VAL A 41 1.07 -4.75 9.37
N ALA A 42 0.55 -5.51 10.35
CA ALA A 42 1.08 -6.83 10.69
C ALA A 42 1.06 -7.82 9.51
N GLN A 43 0.01 -7.79 8.69
CA GLN A 43 -0.12 -8.68 7.51
C GLN A 43 0.68 -8.21 6.29
N ASN A 44 1.01 -6.92 6.22
CA ASN A 44 1.68 -6.30 5.07
C ASN A 44 3.02 -5.66 5.42
N GLY A 45 3.68 -6.03 6.52
CA GLY A 45 4.96 -5.44 6.93
C GLY A 45 6.00 -5.40 5.81
N ARG A 46 6.04 -6.44 4.96
CA ARG A 46 6.95 -6.53 3.80
C ARG A 46 6.63 -5.55 2.65
N CYS A 47 5.45 -4.96 2.64
CA CYS A 47 5.03 -3.97 1.65
C CYS A 47 5.55 -2.57 1.99
N PHE A 48 6.09 -2.34 3.19
CA PHE A 48 6.62 -1.05 3.62
C PHE A 48 8.14 -1.07 3.64
N THR A 49 8.75 0.10 3.43
CA THR A 49 10.19 0.27 3.70
C THR A 49 10.45 0.06 5.20
N PRO A 50 11.65 -0.41 5.61
CA PRO A 50 11.95 -0.60 7.03
C PRO A 50 11.73 0.67 7.86
N GLU A 51 12.17 1.84 7.36
CA GLU A 51 12.00 3.12 8.04
C GLU A 51 10.52 3.48 8.19
N PHE A 52 9.72 3.31 7.13
CA PHE A 52 8.29 3.64 7.19
C PHE A 52 7.53 2.66 8.09
N LEU A 53 7.88 1.37 8.08
CA LEU A 53 7.31 0.38 8.98
C LEU A 53 7.58 0.73 10.45
N GLU A 54 8.79 1.15 10.79
CA GLU A 54 9.13 1.55 12.15
C GLU A 54 8.29 2.74 12.63
N LEU A 55 8.06 3.74 11.76
CA LEU A 55 7.19 4.88 12.05
C LEU A 55 5.73 4.43 12.29
N LEU A 56 5.24 3.49 11.48
CA LEU A 56 3.89 2.92 11.62
C LEU A 56 3.73 2.18 12.94
N GLU A 57 4.67 1.29 13.27
CA GLU A 57 4.64 0.50 14.50
C GLU A 57 4.72 1.39 15.74
N LYS A 58 5.60 2.40 15.71
CA LYS A 58 5.72 3.41 16.78
C LYS A 58 4.41 4.17 16.97
N ALA A 59 3.79 4.68 15.91
CA ALA A 59 2.54 5.40 16.01
C ALA A 59 1.39 4.52 16.53
N LEU A 60 1.31 3.28 16.03
CA LEU A 60 0.32 2.33 16.49
C LEU A 60 0.55 1.93 17.95
N SER A 61 1.75 2.00 18.51
CA SER A 61 1.95 1.77 19.95
C SER A 61 1.24 2.81 20.85
N LYS A 62 0.85 3.97 20.30
CA LYS A 62 0.22 5.07 21.05
C LYS A 62 -1.30 4.95 21.03
N PRO A 63 -1.98 5.16 22.19
CA PRO A 63 -3.44 5.10 22.26
C PRO A 63 -4.14 6.26 21.52
N GLU A 64 -3.41 7.33 21.19
CA GLU A 64 -3.95 8.57 20.60
C GLU A 64 -4.04 8.56 19.06
N ALA A 65 -3.60 7.50 18.39
CA ALA A 65 -3.70 7.35 16.94
C ALA A 65 -5.15 7.05 16.51
N ASN A 66 -6.01 8.07 16.58
CA ASN A 66 -7.45 7.98 16.29
C ASN A 66 -7.80 8.41 14.85
N ILE A 67 -6.80 8.48 13.97
CA ILE A 67 -6.97 8.75 12.53
C ILE A 67 -6.46 7.52 11.80
N ASP A 68 -7.28 6.99 10.89
CA ASP A 68 -6.84 5.92 10.02
C ASP A 68 -5.87 6.49 8.97
N ILE A 69 -4.62 6.05 8.99
CA ILE A 69 -3.57 6.55 8.12
C ILE A 69 -3.72 6.09 6.65
N PHE A 70 -4.52 5.04 6.40
CA PHE A 70 -4.74 4.52 5.05
C PHE A 70 -5.90 5.21 4.35
N THR A 71 -6.81 5.83 5.10
CA THR A 71 -7.95 6.57 4.54
C THR A 71 -7.92 8.06 4.85
N HIS A 72 -7.14 8.48 5.86
CA HIS A 72 -7.17 9.81 6.47
C HIS A 72 -8.59 10.23 6.95
N ARG A 73 -9.40 9.24 7.32
CA ARG A 73 -10.79 9.41 7.77
C ARG A 73 -11.04 8.62 9.05
N LYS A 74 -12.14 8.92 9.73
CA LYS A 74 -12.60 8.16 10.91
C LYS A 74 -13.58 7.05 10.50
N GLU A 75 -14.24 7.26 9.37
CA GLU A 75 -15.18 6.34 8.77
C GLU A 75 -14.46 5.14 8.15
N SER A 76 -15.09 3.97 8.24
CA SER A 76 -14.61 2.74 7.62
C SER A 76 -14.49 2.88 6.11
N MET A 77 -13.45 2.28 5.54
CA MET A 77 -13.24 2.19 4.11
C MET A 77 -14.33 1.31 3.48
N SER A 78 -14.95 1.78 2.39
CA SER A 78 -15.99 1.04 1.67
C SER A 78 -15.54 0.53 0.30
N ASP A 79 -14.60 1.23 -0.35
CA ASP A 79 -14.05 0.83 -1.65
C ASP A 79 -12.74 1.57 -1.95
N PHE A 80 -12.00 1.11 -2.95
CA PHE A 80 -10.89 1.86 -3.55
C PHE A 80 -10.70 1.53 -5.02
N GLU A 81 -10.12 2.48 -5.75
CA GLU A 81 -9.74 2.31 -7.15
C GLU A 81 -8.32 2.84 -7.34
N LEU A 82 -7.52 2.11 -8.13
CA LEU A 82 -6.20 2.59 -8.53
C LEU A 82 -6.34 3.53 -9.72
N GLY A 83 -5.66 4.66 -9.63
CA GLY A 83 -5.43 5.57 -10.75
C GLY A 83 -4.16 5.23 -11.53
N PRO A 84 -3.65 6.19 -12.30
CA PRO A 84 -2.40 6.02 -13.05
C PRO A 84 -1.21 5.71 -12.13
N THR A 85 -0.29 4.90 -12.63
CA THR A 85 1.02 4.68 -12.01
C THR A 85 2.10 5.36 -12.83
N THR A 86 3.02 6.06 -12.15
CA THR A 86 4.23 6.60 -12.76
C THR A 86 5.44 5.86 -12.20
N ILE A 87 6.32 5.34 -13.07
CA ILE A 87 7.55 4.66 -12.67
C ILE A 87 8.75 5.47 -13.19
N GLN A 88 9.70 5.76 -12.31
CA GLN A 88 10.94 6.47 -12.65
C GLN A 88 12.12 5.85 -11.89
N GLY A 89 12.97 5.11 -12.62
CA GLY A 89 14.13 4.45 -12.01
C GLY A 89 13.73 3.42 -10.96
N ASN A 90 14.17 3.64 -9.72
CA ASN A 90 13.87 2.78 -8.56
C ASN A 90 12.65 3.26 -7.74
N GLN A 91 11.82 4.14 -8.31
CA GLN A 91 10.66 4.71 -7.64
C GLN A 91 9.39 4.50 -8.46
N ALA A 92 8.26 4.37 -7.75
CA ALA A 92 6.93 4.36 -8.34
C ALA A 92 5.98 5.25 -7.54
N GLN A 93 5.03 5.86 -8.23
CA GLN A 93 3.93 6.62 -7.66
C GLN A 93 2.63 5.98 -8.12
N VAL A 94 1.80 5.55 -7.19
CA VAL A 94 0.50 4.93 -7.48
C VAL A 94 -0.59 5.85 -6.91
N HIS A 95 -1.45 6.36 -7.78
CA HIS A 95 -2.62 7.13 -7.35
C HIS A 95 -3.73 6.19 -6.88
N VAL A 96 -4.44 6.58 -5.82
CA VAL A 96 -5.56 5.81 -5.26
C VAL A 96 -6.71 6.75 -4.92
N GLU A 97 -7.92 6.36 -5.31
CA GLU A 97 -9.17 6.96 -4.86
C GLU A 97 -9.81 6.05 -3.81
N ILE A 98 -10.16 6.60 -2.66
CA ILE A 98 -10.58 5.85 -1.48
C ILE A 98 -11.96 6.35 -1.04
N TRP A 99 -12.93 5.44 -0.98
CA TRP A 99 -14.27 5.75 -0.49
C TRP A 99 -14.42 5.27 0.96
N THR A 100 -15.06 6.10 1.77
CA THR A 100 -15.33 5.82 3.19
C THR A 100 -16.80 6.05 3.52
N GLY A 101 -17.28 5.46 4.62
CA GLY A 101 -18.66 5.56 5.07
C GLY A 101 -19.62 4.59 4.38
N GLY A 102 -20.89 4.64 4.82
CA GLY A 102 -21.96 3.79 4.27
C GLY A 102 -22.45 4.31 2.91
N ARG A 103 -22.79 3.40 1.99
CA ARG A 103 -23.48 3.75 0.74
C ARG A 103 -24.89 4.25 1.07
N VAL A 104 -25.13 5.56 0.95
CA VAL A 104 -26.50 6.10 0.94
C VAL A 104 -27.01 6.02 -0.50
N GLY A 105 -27.62 4.88 -0.87
CA GLY A 105 -28.08 4.60 -2.23
C GLY A 105 -26.99 4.08 -3.18
N LEU A 106 -27.13 4.35 -4.48
CA LEU A 106 -26.19 3.91 -5.55
C LEU A 106 -25.02 4.87 -5.78
N GLN A 107 -24.98 6.04 -5.15
CA GLN A 107 -23.91 7.01 -5.36
C GLN A 107 -22.78 6.78 -4.36
N LYS A 108 -21.57 6.55 -4.89
CA LYS A 108 -20.34 6.67 -4.12
C LYS A 108 -20.17 8.17 -3.77
N GLY A 109 -19.86 8.50 -2.51
CA GLY A 109 -19.48 9.87 -2.14
C GLY A 109 -18.19 10.32 -2.85
N GLU A 110 -17.75 11.56 -2.62
CA GLU A 110 -16.45 11.99 -3.15
C GLU A 110 -15.31 11.18 -2.50
N PRO A 111 -14.40 10.59 -3.29
CA PRO A 111 -13.28 9.85 -2.74
C PRO A 111 -12.24 10.77 -2.12
N GLU A 112 -11.59 10.28 -1.07
CA GLU A 112 -10.29 10.81 -0.65
C GLU A 112 -9.24 10.38 -1.68
N LYS A 113 -8.39 11.30 -2.12
CA LYS A 113 -7.36 11.02 -3.13
C LYS A 113 -5.99 10.94 -2.50
N ALA A 114 -5.32 9.80 -2.64
CA ALA A 114 -3.99 9.56 -2.12
C ALA A 114 -3.00 9.22 -3.24
N THR A 115 -1.72 9.50 -3.00
CA THR A 115 -0.59 9.00 -3.79
C THR A 115 0.30 8.19 -2.87
N LEU A 116 0.55 6.93 -3.23
CA LEU A 116 1.53 6.10 -2.55
C LEU A 116 2.87 6.22 -3.27
N TYR A 117 3.91 6.51 -2.51
CA TYR A 117 5.29 6.58 -2.99
C TYR A 117 5.96 5.27 -2.63
N LEU A 118 6.42 4.53 -3.65
CA LEU A 118 7.13 3.28 -3.48
C LEU A 118 8.58 3.44 -3.95
N ILE A 119 9.50 2.77 -3.27
CA ILE A 119 10.91 2.70 -3.64
C ILE A 119 11.39 1.25 -3.61
N THR A 120 12.37 0.91 -4.43
CA THR A 120 13.07 -0.37 -4.33
C THR A 120 14.00 -0.36 -3.12
N VAL A 121 13.91 -1.39 -2.28
CA VAL A 121 14.78 -1.57 -1.10
C VAL A 121 15.62 -2.84 -1.28
N ASN A 122 16.86 -2.83 -0.75
CA ASN A 122 17.81 -3.93 -0.75
C ASN A 122 18.03 -4.57 -2.14
N ASP A 123 18.66 -3.83 -3.07
CA ASP A 123 19.13 -4.32 -4.38
C ASP A 123 18.13 -5.17 -5.19
N GLY A 124 16.84 -4.83 -5.15
CA GLY A 124 15.84 -5.43 -6.02
C GLY A 124 14.91 -6.46 -5.38
N VAL A 125 14.70 -6.44 -4.06
CA VAL A 125 13.71 -7.31 -3.39
C VAL A 125 12.25 -6.90 -3.68
N GLY A 126 12.05 -5.79 -4.40
CA GLY A 126 10.75 -5.31 -4.88
C GLY A 126 10.45 -3.89 -4.43
N LEU A 127 9.36 -3.32 -4.95
CA LEU A 127 8.89 -2.01 -4.56
C LEU A 127 8.21 -2.07 -3.19
N GLN A 128 8.53 -1.13 -2.32
CA GLN A 128 7.96 -1.00 -0.99
C GLN A 128 7.47 0.43 -0.76
N VAL A 129 6.32 0.57 -0.10
CA VAL A 129 5.70 1.84 0.27
C VAL A 129 6.59 2.58 1.26
N ASN A 130 7.00 3.78 0.88
CA ASN A 130 7.82 4.69 1.65
C ASN A 130 7.01 5.83 2.27
N ASP A 131 5.92 6.25 1.62
CA ASP A 131 5.01 7.27 2.14
C ASP A 131 3.63 7.17 1.49
N ILE A 132 2.63 7.76 2.14
CA ILE A 132 1.27 7.96 1.63
C ILE A 132 0.95 9.45 1.76
N GLN A 133 0.55 10.08 0.66
CA GLN A 133 0.18 11.49 0.64
C GLN A 133 -1.26 11.69 0.20
N PHE A 134 -2.06 12.30 1.06
CA PHE A 134 -3.43 12.69 0.77
C PHE A 134 -3.48 14.08 0.17
N THR A 135 -4.13 14.19 -0.99
CA THR A 135 -4.13 15.39 -1.85
C THR A 135 -5.40 16.23 -1.74
N THR A 136 -6.49 15.63 -1.26
CA THR A 136 -7.78 16.27 -0.97
C THR A 136 -7.77 17.08 0.32
N THR A 137 -6.84 16.81 1.23
CA THR A 137 -6.63 17.57 2.47
C THR A 137 -5.74 18.80 2.22
N ARG A 138 -6.08 19.97 2.78
CA ARG A 138 -5.25 21.19 2.73
C ARG A 138 -4.83 21.64 4.15
N PRO A 139 -3.52 21.76 4.45
CA PRO A 139 -2.37 21.42 3.60
C PRO A 139 -2.34 19.92 3.27
N ARG A 140 -1.64 19.55 2.18
CA ARG A 140 -1.50 18.13 1.80
C ARG A 140 -0.97 17.35 3.00
N PHE A 141 -1.62 16.26 3.34
CA PHE A 141 -1.28 15.45 4.50
C PHE A 141 -0.32 14.33 4.08
N LYS A 142 0.90 14.34 4.60
CA LYS A 142 1.90 13.30 4.40
C LYS A 142 1.96 12.43 5.63
N VAL A 143 1.75 11.12 5.46
CA VAL A 143 1.70 10.19 6.58
C VAL A 143 3.06 10.13 7.29
N ALA A 144 4.17 10.04 6.57
CA ALA A 144 5.49 9.99 7.20
C ALA A 144 5.78 11.21 8.08
N ASP A 145 5.40 12.42 7.65
CA ASP A 145 5.60 13.65 8.44
C ASP A 145 4.71 13.67 9.69
N PHE A 146 3.46 13.24 9.56
CA PHE A 146 2.56 13.07 10.71
C PHE A 146 3.11 12.06 11.73
N LEU A 147 3.54 10.89 11.27
CA LEU A 147 4.06 9.83 12.13
C LEU A 147 5.35 10.25 12.86
N ARG A 148 6.21 11.05 12.23
CA ARG A 148 7.41 11.61 12.88
C ARG A 148 7.08 12.63 13.97
N GLY A 149 5.95 13.33 13.84
CA GLY A 149 5.47 14.30 14.83
C GLY A 149 4.79 13.67 16.05
N LEU A 150 4.42 12.38 15.98
CA LEU A 150 3.84 11.64 17.10
C LEU A 150 4.91 11.20 18.10
#